data_AF-A0AAD8ILM2-F1
#
_entry.id   AF-A0AAD8ILM2-F1
#
_cell.length_a   1.000
_cell.length_b   1.000
_cell.length_c   1.000
_cell.angle_alpha   90.00
_cell.angle_beta   90.00
_cell.angle_gamma   90.00
#
_symmetry.space_group_name_H-M   'P 1'
#
loop_
_entity.id
_entity.type
_entity.pdbx_description
1 polymer ?
#
loop_
_entity_poly.entity_id
_entity_poly.type
_entity_poly.pdbx_seq_one_letter_code
_entity_poly.pdbx_strand_id
1 'polypeptide(L)'
;MIEKGILPNVKTYPPLIQVLCHFNRWEEVGLLLNEMMEDLYISPNVRTFNILVDAYSKSGKLDDAKHLIEIMKERGEEGQLFTILMHAYCSQGQLDGALAVLNSIESKKMKPNCYTYSILQLHKFEL
;
A
#
# COMPACT_ATOMS: atom_id res chain seq x y z
N MET A 1 6.09 6.41 21.79
CA MET A 1 6.88 5.15 21.64
C MET A 1 8.10 5.13 22.54
N ILE A 2 8.84 6.23 22.60
CA ILE A 2 10.04 6.40 23.43
C ILE A 2 9.74 6.30 24.93
N GLU A 3 8.65 6.89 25.41
CA GLU A 3 8.22 6.79 26.83
C GLU A 3 7.90 5.36 27.28
N LYS A 4 7.57 4.46 26.36
CA LYS A 4 7.30 3.04 26.64
C LYS A 4 8.55 2.16 26.49
N GLY A 5 9.73 2.74 26.29
CA GLY A 5 10.99 2.02 26.10
C GLY A 5 11.12 1.31 24.75
N ILE A 6 10.23 1.60 23.79
CA ILE A 6 10.27 0.99 22.46
C ILE A 6 11.04 1.92 21.52
N LEU A 7 12.22 1.49 21.07
CA LEU A 7 13.00 2.20 20.07
C LEU A 7 12.24 2.23 18.73
N PRO A 8 11.84 3.41 18.24
CA PRO A 8 11.16 3.52 16.96
C PRO A 8 12.12 3.13 15.84
N ASN A 9 11.69 2.22 14.98
CA ASN A 9 12.43 1.84 13.79
C ASN A 9 11.45 1.45 12.67
N VAL A 10 11.98 1.22 11.48
CA VAL A 10 11.22 0.88 10.27
C VAL A 10 10.37 -0.41 10.38
N LYS A 11 10.54 -1.21 11.44
CA LYS A 11 9.71 -2.39 11.77
C LYS A 11 8.69 -2.12 12.86
N THR A 12 8.90 -1.11 13.72
CA THR A 12 7.99 -0.73 14.81
C THR A 12 6.82 0.14 14.33
N TYR A 13 7.07 1.02 13.36
CA TYR A 13 6.05 1.91 12.78
C TYR A 13 4.93 1.18 12.00
N PRO A 14 5.23 0.20 11.11
CA PRO A 14 4.19 -0.39 10.26
C PRO A 14 3.02 -1.01 11.03
N PRO A 15 3.21 -1.81 12.10
CA PRO A 15 2.09 -2.33 12.89
C PRO A 15 1.25 -1.26 13.57
N LEU A 16 1.87 -0.16 14.04
CA LEU A 16 1.14 0.96 14.67
C LEU A 16 0.29 1.71 13.65
N ILE A 17 0.88 2.02 12.50
CA ILE A 17 0.18 2.64 11.36
C ILE A 17 -0.99 1.74 10.93
N GLN A 18 -0.79 0.42 10.85
CA GLN A 18 -1.84 -0.53 10.48
C GLN A 18 -3.04 -0.48 11.44
N VAL A 19 -2.78 -0.47 12.74
CA VAL A 19 -3.84 -0.38 13.75
C VAL A 19 -4.59 0.95 13.64
N LEU A 20 -3.88 2.07 13.50
CA LEU A 20 -4.52 3.39 13.37
C LEU A 20 -5.35 3.51 12.08
N CYS A 21 -4.84 2.99 10.97
CA CYS A 21 -5.55 2.85 9.72
C CYS A 21 -6.86 2.07 9.89
N HIS A 22 -6.83 0.94 10.62
CA HIS A 22 -8.02 0.13 10.89
C HIS A 22 -9.10 0.91 11.67
N PHE A 23 -8.68 1.80 12.57
CA PHE A 23 -9.57 2.67 13.33
C PHE A 23 -9.89 4.01 12.63
N ASN A 24 -9.50 4.19 11.37
CA ASN A 24 -9.68 5.44 10.61
C ASN A 24 -9.07 6.69 11.27
N ARG A 25 -8.03 6.53 12.10
CA ARG A 25 -7.34 7.61 12.82
C ARG A 25 -6.26 8.25 11.95
N TRP A 26 -6.68 8.84 10.83
CA TRP A 26 -5.79 9.36 9.77
C TRP A 26 -4.88 10.50 10.22
N GLU A 27 -5.36 11.35 11.13
CA GLU A 27 -4.56 12.44 11.72
C GLU A 27 -3.34 11.89 12.45
N GLU A 28 -3.52 10.85 13.26
CA GLU A 28 -2.43 10.20 13.99
C GLU A 28 -1.50 9.39 13.09
N VAL A 29 -2.02 8.82 12.00
CA VAL A 29 -1.17 8.22 10.96
C VAL A 29 -0.23 9.27 10.37
N GLY A 30 -0.75 10.47 10.08
CA GLY A 30 0.07 11.59 9.59
C GLY A 30 1.12 12.03 10.60
N LEU A 31 0.76 12.13 11.88
CA LEU A 31 1.70 12.47 12.96
C LEU A 31 2.84 11.44 13.09
N LEU A 32 2.52 10.14 13.07
CA LEU A 32 3.54 9.10 13.12
C LEU A 32 4.46 9.10 11.89
N LEU A 33 3.93 9.41 10.70
CA LEU A 33 4.74 9.52 9.49
C LEU A 33 5.67 10.73 9.55
N ASN A 34 5.19 11.86 10.06
CA ASN A 34 6.03 13.05 10.27
C ASN A 34 7.11 12.80 11.34
N GLU A 35 6.77 12.20 12.48
CA GLU A 35 7.75 11.80 13.51
C GLU A 35 8.81 10.87 12.90
N MET A 36 8.37 9.91 12.11
CA MET A 36 9.26 8.95 11.45
C MET A 36 10.22 9.64 10.48
N MET A 37 9.75 10.57 9.64
CA MET A 37 10.53 11.19 8.56
C MET A 37 11.33 12.43 8.98
N GLU A 38 10.72 13.32 9.76
CA GLU A 38 11.29 14.63 10.10
C GLU A 38 12.07 14.59 11.41
N ASP A 39 11.52 13.93 12.45
CA ASP A 39 12.15 13.93 13.78
C ASP A 39 13.23 12.85 13.90
N LEU A 40 13.00 11.69 13.28
CA LEU A 40 13.90 10.52 13.38
C LEU A 40 14.66 10.21 12.09
N TYR A 41 14.37 10.90 10.98
CA TYR A 41 15.01 10.69 9.67
C TYR A 41 14.95 9.23 9.17
N ILE A 42 13.88 8.50 9.53
CA ILE A 42 13.64 7.12 9.11
C ILE A 42 12.75 7.14 7.88
N SER A 43 13.23 6.59 6.77
CA SER A 43 12.41 6.51 5.55
C SER A 43 11.36 5.39 5.67
N PRO A 44 10.08 5.65 5.33
CA PRO A 44 9.08 4.61 5.17
C PRO A 44 9.55 3.56 4.17
N ASN A 45 9.42 2.29 4.56
CA ASN A 45 9.71 1.17 3.67
C ASN A 45 8.47 0.74 2.88
N VAL A 46 8.68 -0.13 1.89
CA VAL A 46 7.63 -0.82 1.14
C VAL A 46 6.47 -1.28 2.03
N ARG A 47 6.75 -1.92 3.17
CA ARG A 47 5.70 -2.44 4.06
C ARG A 47 4.80 -1.33 4.61
N THR A 48 5.37 -0.17 4.92
CA THR A 48 4.62 0.99 5.41
C THR A 48 3.69 1.51 4.32
N PHE A 49 4.19 1.67 3.10
CA PHE A 49 3.38 2.09 1.96
C PHE A 49 2.27 1.07 1.63
N ASN A 50 2.56 -0.23 1.64
CA ASN A 50 1.55 -1.27 1.41
C ASN A 50 0.36 -1.13 2.37
N ILE A 51 0.65 -0.89 3.65
CA ILE A 51 -0.39 -0.72 4.69
C ILE A 51 -1.21 0.54 4.43
N LEU A 52 -0.55 1.65 4.11
CA LEU A 52 -1.23 2.92 3.85
C LEU A 52 -2.14 2.82 2.63
N VAL A 53 -1.63 2.30 1.51
CA VAL A 53 -2.40 2.20 0.27
C VAL A 53 -3.56 1.21 0.44
N ASP A 54 -3.36 0.06 1.09
CA ASP A 54 -4.45 -0.88 1.39
C ASP A 54 -5.54 -0.21 2.23
N ALA A 55 -5.15 0.51 3.29
CA ALA A 55 -6.08 1.20 4.16
C ALA A 55 -6.83 2.34 3.45
N TYR A 56 -6.13 3.17 2.67
CA TYR A 56 -6.73 4.25 1.89
C TYR A 56 -7.73 3.70 0.87
N SER A 57 -7.37 2.59 0.21
CA SER A 57 -8.24 1.92 -0.76
C SER A 57 -9.50 1.37 -0.11
N LYS A 58 -9.39 0.73 1.06
CA LYS A 58 -10.57 0.26 1.83
C LYS A 58 -11.44 1.40 2.36
N SER A 59 -10.86 2.58 2.54
CA SER A 59 -11.55 3.74 3.12
C SER A 59 -12.10 4.70 2.08
N GLY A 60 -12.12 4.32 0.79
CA GLY A 60 -12.65 5.18 -0.28
C GLY A 60 -11.70 6.29 -0.77
N LYS A 61 -10.50 6.40 -0.20
CA LYS A 61 -9.54 7.48 -0.43
C LYS A 61 -8.55 7.14 -1.56
N LEU A 62 -9.08 6.94 -2.76
CA LEU A 62 -8.29 6.48 -3.91
C LEU A 62 -7.21 7.49 -4.36
N ASP A 63 -7.47 8.78 -4.25
CA ASP A 63 -6.51 9.79 -4.68
C ASP A 63 -5.26 9.82 -3.79
N ASP A 64 -5.44 9.65 -2.47
CA ASP A 64 -4.34 9.49 -1.52
C ASP A 64 -3.52 8.21 -1.80
N ALA A 65 -4.22 7.10 -2.08
CA ALA A 65 -3.60 5.84 -2.49
C ALA A 65 -2.76 6.02 -3.76
N LYS A 66 -3.31 6.67 -4.80
CA LYS A 66 -2.61 6.94 -6.06
C LYS A 66 -1.39 7.83 -5.88
N HIS A 67 -1.47 8.84 -5.02
CA HIS A 67 -0.33 9.72 -4.74
C HIS A 67 0.83 8.94 -4.11
N LEU A 68 0.55 8.09 -3.12
CA LEU A 68 1.57 7.20 -2.52
C LEU A 68 2.19 6.24 -3.54
N ILE A 69 1.38 5.76 -4.47
CA ILE A 69 1.82 4.89 -5.55
C ILE A 69 2.83 5.60 -6.48
N GLU A 70 2.58 6.86 -6.86
CA GLU A 70 3.55 7.61 -7.66
C GLU A 70 4.86 7.86 -6.89
N ILE A 71 4.80 8.14 -5.58
CA ILE A 71 6.00 8.26 -4.73
C ILE A 71 6.81 6.95 -4.73
N MET A 72 6.16 5.79 -4.61
CA MET A 72 6.85 4.49 -4.64
C MET A 72 7.47 4.20 -6.01
N LYS A 73 6.84 4.64 -7.09
CA LYS A 73 7.33 4.50 -8.47
C LYS A 73 8.56 5.37 -8.70
N GLU A 74 8.57 6.61 -8.22
CA GLU A 74 9.75 7.48 -8.23
C GLU A 74 10.93 6.89 -7.44
N ARG A 75 10.64 6.14 -6.36
CA ARG A 75 11.64 5.40 -5.57
C ARG A 75 12.14 4.12 -6.24
N GLY A 76 11.59 3.73 -7.39
CA GLY A 76 11.96 2.50 -8.11
C GLY A 76 11.42 1.22 -7.48
N GLU A 77 10.45 1.30 -6.56
CA GLU A 77 9.85 0.15 -5.87
C GLU A 77 8.67 -0.47 -6.68
N GLU A 78 8.79 -0.50 -8.01
CA GLU A 78 7.70 -0.86 -8.93
C GLU A 78 7.14 -2.28 -8.72
N GLY A 79 7.97 -3.24 -8.30
CA GLY A 79 7.57 -4.65 -8.20
C GLY A 79 6.42 -4.92 -7.23
N GLN A 80 6.38 -4.18 -6.11
CA GLN A 80 5.36 -4.36 -5.07
C GLN A 80 4.14 -3.46 -5.31
N LEU A 81 4.33 -2.35 -6.02
CA LEU A 81 3.31 -1.39 -6.44
C LEU A 81 2.10 -2.06 -7.11
N PHE A 82 2.37 -2.96 -8.05
CA PHE A 82 1.35 -3.65 -8.84
C PHE A 82 0.42 -4.51 -7.99
N THR A 83 0.96 -5.16 -6.97
CA THR A 83 0.17 -6.02 -6.07
C THR A 83 -0.81 -5.18 -5.26
N ILE A 84 -0.33 -4.05 -4.75
CA ILE A 84 -1.11 -3.13 -3.93
C ILE A 84 -2.19 -2.45 -4.79
N LEU A 85 -1.82 -1.98 -5.99
CA LEU A 85 -2.73 -1.40 -6.97
C LEU A 85 -3.85 -2.37 -7.34
N MET A 86 -3.52 -3.63 -7.61
CA MET A 86 -4.52 -4.66 -7.88
C MET A 86 -5.47 -4.86 -6.69
N HIS A 87 -4.94 -4.98 -5.47
CA HIS A 87 -5.77 -5.14 -4.27
C HIS A 87 -6.67 -3.92 -4.02
N ALA A 88 -6.12 -2.72 -4.22
CA ALA A 88 -6.84 -1.45 -4.13
C ALA A 88 -8.03 -1.41 -5.09
N TYR A 89 -7.81 -1.68 -6.37
CA TYR A 89 -8.88 -1.68 -7.38
C TYR A 89 -9.91 -2.81 -7.14
N CYS A 90 -9.45 -4.01 -6.76
CA CYS A 90 -10.35 -5.14 -6.47
C CYS A 90 -11.24 -4.86 -5.25
N SER A 91 -10.68 -4.29 -4.18
CA SER A 91 -11.45 -3.97 -2.96
C SER A 91 -12.52 -2.90 -3.17
N GLN A 92 -12.42 -2.11 -4.23
CA GLN A 92 -13.42 -1.09 -4.62
C GLN A 92 -14.35 -1.54 -5.76
N GLY A 93 -14.21 -2.78 -6.26
CA GLY A 93 -14.99 -3.26 -7.41
C GLY A 93 -14.67 -2.52 -8.72
N GLN A 94 -13.59 -1.74 -8.78
CA GLN A 94 -13.14 -1.04 -9.97
C GLN A 94 -12.27 -1.96 -10.83
N LEU A 95 -12.94 -2.90 -11.50
CA LEU A 95 -12.30 -3.95 -12.29
C LEU A 95 -11.51 -3.40 -13.48
N ASP A 96 -11.97 -2.33 -14.12
CA ASP A 96 -11.27 -1.70 -15.25
C ASP A 96 -9.88 -1.19 -14.86
N GLY A 97 -9.76 -0.61 -13.67
CA GLY A 97 -8.48 -0.15 -13.11
C GLY A 97 -7.54 -1.31 -12.80
N ALA A 98 -8.08 -2.40 -12.22
CA ALA A 98 -7.31 -3.61 -11.96
C ALA A 98 -6.78 -4.25 -13.25
N LEU A 99 -7.60 -4.30 -14.30
CA LEU A 99 -7.23 -4.83 -15.62
C LEU A 99 -6.17 -3.98 -16.32
N ALA A 100 -6.24 -2.64 -16.23
CA ALA A 100 -5.21 -1.76 -16.77
C ALA A 100 -3.84 -1.97 -16.09
N VAL A 101 -3.85 -2.16 -14.77
CA VAL A 101 -2.65 -2.51 -13.99
C VAL A 101 -2.12 -3.88 -14.41
N LEU A 102 -3.00 -4.85 -14.64
CA LEU A 102 -2.62 -6.19 -15.07
C LEU A 102 -1.98 -6.23 -16.47
N ASN A 103 -2.54 -5.51 -17.43
CA ASN A 103 -1.96 -5.33 -18.77
C ASN A 103 -0.57 -4.67 -18.71
N SER A 104 -0.37 -3.79 -17.74
CA SER A 104 0.94 -3.16 -17.48
C SER A 104 1.96 -4.15 -16.91
N ILE A 105 1.53 -5.17 -16.15
CA ILE A 105 2.40 -6.25 -15.63
C ILE A 105 2.81 -7.20 -16.75
N GLU A 106 1.85 -7.61 -17.59
CA GLU A 106 2.10 -8.51 -18.72
C GLU A 106 3.03 -7.87 -19.77
N SER A 107 2.81 -6.60 -20.10
CA SER A 107 3.66 -5.86 -21.04
C SER A 107 5.08 -5.64 -20.51
N LYS A 108 5.25 -5.44 -19.20
CA LYS A 108 6.57 -5.31 -18.55
C LYS A 108 7.29 -6.66 -18.31
N LYS A 109 6.70 -7.81 -18.71
CA LYS A 109 7.25 -9.18 -18.47
C LYS A 109 7.67 -9.45 -17.01
N MET A 110 7.05 -8.77 -16.07
CA MET A 110 7.35 -8.94 -14.65
C MET A 110 6.58 -10.14 -14.12
N LYS A 111 7.24 -11.01 -13.33
CA LYS A 111 6.58 -12.17 -12.72
C LYS A 111 5.44 -11.69 -11.81
N PRO A 112 4.18 -12.04 -12.12
CA PRO A 112 3.07 -11.78 -11.22
C PRO A 112 3.28 -12.53 -9.91
N ASN A 113 2.92 -11.93 -8.78
CA ASN A 113 3.02 -12.63 -7.49
C ASN A 113 1.88 -13.67 -7.35
N CYS A 114 1.96 -14.54 -6.34
CA CYS A 114 0.95 -15.58 -6.08
C CYS A 114 -0.47 -15.02 -5.83
N TYR A 115 -0.59 -13.81 -5.29
CA TYR A 115 -1.88 -13.11 -5.12
C TYR A 115 -2.46 -12.64 -6.45
N THR A 116 -1.64 -12.16 -7.40
CA THR A 116 -2.06 -11.79 -8.76
C THR A 116 -2.71 -12.97 -9.48
N TYR A 117 -2.12 -14.16 -9.37
CA TYR A 117 -2.68 -15.40 -9.94
C TYR A 117 -3.99 -15.82 -9.27
N SER A 118 -4.10 -15.65 -7.95
CA SER A 118 -5.31 -16.02 -7.21
C SER A 118 -6.50 -15.14 -7.61
N ILE A 119 -6.26 -13.84 -7.82
CA ILE A 119 -7.26 -12.88 -8.31
C ILE A 119 -7.61 -13.16 -9.78
N LEU A 120 -6.63 -13.46 -10.63
CA LEU A 120 -6.86 -13.90 -12.02
C LEU A 120 -7.75 -15.14 -12.12
N GLN A 121 -7.57 -16.08 -11.19
CA GLN A 121 -8.29 -17.34 -11.18
C GLN A 121 -9.73 -17.17 -10.68
N LEU A 122 -9.96 -16.31 -9.68
CA LEU A 122 -11.31 -15.92 -9.23
C LEU A 122 -12.12 -15.24 -10.34
N HIS A 123 -11.49 -14.35 -11.12
CA HIS A 123 -12.19 -13.62 -12.18
C HIS A 123 -12.57 -14.47 -13.40
N LYS A 124 -11.84 -15.57 -13.62
CA LYS A 124 -12.09 -16.51 -14.74
C LYS A 124 -13.29 -17.44 -14.49
N PHE A 125 -13.89 -17.41 -13.30
CA PHE A 125 -15.08 -18.18 -12.94
C PHE A 125 -16.38 -17.35 -12.96
N GLU A 126 -16.32 -16.03 -13.19
CA GLU A 126 -17.50 -15.16 -13.29
C GLU A 126 -17.91 -14.82 -14.76
N LEU A 127 -17.30 -15.49 -15.74
CA LEU A 127 -17.70 -15.47 -17.16
C LEU A 127 -18.05 -16.89 -17.60
#